data_AF-A0A7S1WJB1-F1
#
_entry.id   AF-A0A7S1WJB1-F1
#
_cell.length_a   1.000
_cell.length_b   1.000
_cell.length_c   1.000
_cell.angle_alpha   90.00
_cell.angle_beta   90.00
_cell.angle_gamma   90.00
#
_symmetry.space_group_name_H-M   'P 1'
#
loop_
_entity.id
_entity.type
_entity.pdbx_description
1 polymer ?
#
loop_
_entity_poly.entity_id
_entity_poly.type
_entity_poly.pdbx_seq_one_letter_code
_entity_poly.pdbx_strand_id
1 'polypeptide(L)'
;KKEKKEKREEGLEFKSEPAHFKSELSVFFQRLLRRNQRKGEITYRSVEQDGGGHGAEVSFRPLRESGVLAGLETFSFNGSSTESMKSAEHAAAKNALDALEVWKASRVAEAARPLREPSWPPPC
;
A
#
# COMPACT_ATOMS: atom_id res chain seq x y z
N LYS A 1 -14.46 -17.34 49.43
CA LYS A 1 -14.05 -18.32 48.39
C LYS A 1 -14.09 -17.58 47.04
N LYS A 2 -12.93 -17.31 46.44
CA LYS A 2 -12.82 -16.60 45.15
C LYS A 2 -12.50 -17.64 44.08
N GLU A 3 -13.46 -17.93 43.20
CA GLU A 3 -13.25 -18.82 42.05
C GLU A 3 -12.68 -18.02 40.88
N LYS A 4 -11.47 -18.42 40.51
CA LYS A 4 -10.64 -17.89 39.44
C LYS A 4 -11.10 -18.55 38.14
N LYS A 5 -11.82 -17.80 37.30
CA LYS A 5 -12.32 -18.26 36.01
C LYS A 5 -11.20 -18.20 34.97
N GLU A 6 -10.54 -19.33 34.80
CA GLU A 6 -9.54 -19.58 33.76
C GLU A 6 -10.27 -19.74 32.42
N LYS A 7 -10.20 -18.71 31.57
CA LYS A 7 -10.81 -18.72 30.23
C LYS A 7 -9.76 -19.23 29.25
N ARG A 8 -9.87 -20.53 28.98
CA ARG A 8 -9.07 -21.33 28.05
C ARG A 8 -9.16 -20.78 26.63
N GLU A 9 -8.01 -20.60 26.01
CA GLU A 9 -7.82 -20.22 24.62
C GLU A 9 -8.17 -21.40 23.72
N GLU A 10 -9.37 -21.40 23.13
CA GLU A 10 -9.72 -22.31 22.03
C GLU A 10 -9.50 -21.59 20.70
N GLY A 11 -8.52 -22.12 19.96
CA GLY A 11 -8.40 -22.13 18.50
C GLY A 11 -9.11 -21.02 17.74
N LEU A 12 -8.40 -19.90 17.53
CA LEU A 12 -8.69 -19.04 16.39
C LEU A 12 -8.24 -19.81 15.14
N GLU A 13 -9.12 -20.67 14.64
CA GLU A 13 -9.04 -21.21 13.30
C GLU A 13 -9.01 -20.00 12.37
N PHE A 14 -7.81 -19.63 11.92
CA PHE A 14 -7.55 -18.54 10.99
C PHE A 14 -8.06 -19.01 9.63
N LYS A 15 -9.39 -19.09 9.48
CA LYS A 15 -10.02 -18.98 8.17
C LYS A 15 -9.41 -17.73 7.59
N SER A 16 -8.65 -17.90 6.52
CA SER A 16 -8.23 -16.84 5.64
C SER A 16 -9.49 -16.22 5.05
N GLU A 17 -10.19 -15.42 5.88
CA GLU A 17 -11.10 -14.39 5.42
C GLU A 17 -10.40 -13.66 4.28
N PRO A 18 -11.11 -13.34 3.20
CA PRO A 18 -10.51 -12.82 1.98
C PRO A 18 -9.58 -11.69 2.36
N ALA A 19 -8.28 -11.95 2.20
CA ALA A 19 -7.18 -11.13 2.68
C ALA A 19 -7.52 -9.67 2.42
N HIS A 20 -7.77 -8.90 3.48
CA HIS A 20 -8.38 -7.59 3.34
C HIS A 20 -7.31 -6.63 2.79
N PHE A 21 -7.11 -6.63 1.47
CA PHE A 21 -6.03 -5.91 0.79
C PHE A 21 -6.00 -4.42 1.16
N LYS A 22 -7.16 -3.82 1.49
CA LYS A 22 -7.23 -2.45 2.01
C LYS A 22 -6.48 -2.26 3.33
N SER A 23 -6.61 -3.24 4.24
CA SER A 23 -5.93 -3.22 5.53
C SER A 23 -4.44 -3.45 5.35
N GLU A 24 -4.05 -4.41 4.51
CA GLU A 24 -2.64 -4.66 4.18
C GLU A 24 -1.99 -3.45 3.51
N LEU A 25 -2.69 -2.80 2.57
CA LEU A 25 -2.24 -1.57 1.92
C LEU A 25 -2.03 -0.44 2.94
N SER A 26 -2.94 -0.27 3.91
CA SER A 26 -2.76 0.72 4.98
C SER A 26 -1.54 0.39 5.85
N VAL A 27 -1.37 -0.87 6.27
CA VAL A 27 -0.20 -1.32 7.04
C VAL A 27 1.10 -1.11 6.26
N PHE A 28 1.09 -1.38 4.96
CA PHE A 28 2.23 -1.14 4.07
C PHE A 28 2.62 0.34 4.07
N PHE A 29 1.66 1.25 3.87
CA PHE A 29 1.95 2.68 3.86
C PHE A 29 2.38 3.21 5.24
N GLN A 30 1.82 2.71 6.34
CA GLN A 30 2.27 3.08 7.69
C GLN A 30 3.73 2.69 7.92
N ARG A 31 4.13 1.49 7.47
CA ARG A 31 5.52 1.03 7.53
C ARG A 31 6.43 1.87 6.64
N LEU A 32 5.97 2.21 5.43
CA LEU A 32 6.73 3.03 4.48
C LEU A 32 6.96 4.45 5.01
N LEU A 33 5.91 5.07 5.56
CA LEU A 33 5.96 6.43 6.12
C LEU A 33 6.65 6.49 7.49
N ARG A 34 6.84 5.34 8.17
CA ARG A 34 7.30 5.24 9.57
C ARG A 34 6.45 6.06 10.54
N ARG A 35 5.17 6.24 10.24
CA ARG A 35 4.20 6.95 11.07
C ARG A 35 2.80 6.42 10.80
N ASN A 36 1.87 6.78 11.68
CA ASN A 36 0.46 6.54 11.44
C ASN A 36 -0.02 7.30 10.20
N GLN A 37 -0.85 6.63 9.43
CA GLN A 37 -1.49 7.19 8.26
C GLN A 37 -2.52 8.23 8.69
N ARG A 38 -2.54 9.37 8.01
CA ARG A 38 -3.50 10.44 8.25
C ARG A 38 -4.73 10.28 7.37
N LYS A 39 -5.84 10.85 7.83
CA LYS A 39 -7.08 10.90 7.07
C LYS A 39 -6.84 11.66 5.75
N GLY A 40 -7.26 11.06 4.64
CA GLY A 40 -7.12 11.63 3.30
C GLY A 40 -5.82 11.27 2.57
N GLU A 41 -4.88 10.55 3.21
CA GLU A 41 -3.67 10.09 2.51
C GLU A 41 -3.93 8.94 1.54
N ILE A 42 -4.88 8.06 1.85
CA ILE A 42 -5.41 7.08 0.90
C ILE A 42 -6.85 7.49 0.59
N THR A 43 -7.15 7.63 -0.69
CA THR A 43 -8.50 7.92 -1.18
C THR A 43 -8.92 6.85 -2.18
N TYR A 44 -10.10 6.28 -1.97
CA TYR A 44 -10.74 5.40 -2.93
C TYR A 44 -11.78 6.23 -3.69
N ARG A 45 -11.73 6.17 -5.02
CA ARG A 45 -12.65 6.86 -5.90
C ARG A 45 -13.32 5.87 -6.84
N SER A 46 -14.63 5.98 -7.00
CA SER A 46 -15.34 5.23 -8.04
C SER A 46 -15.01 5.81 -9.41
N VAL A 47 -14.64 4.93 -10.34
CA VAL A 47 -14.39 5.27 -11.73
C VAL A 47 -15.47 4.60 -12.56
N GLU A 48 -16.19 5.39 -13.34
CA GLU A 48 -17.16 4.84 -14.30
C GLU A 48 -16.40 4.08 -15.39
N GLN A 49 -16.79 2.83 -15.64
CA GLN A 49 -16.27 2.04 -16.75
C GLN A 49 -17.30 1.98 -17.87
N ASP A 50 -16.85 2.23 -19.09
CA ASP A 50 -17.61 1.92 -20.29
C ASP A 50 -17.91 0.41 -20.33
N GLY A 51 -19.19 0.05 -20.44
CA GLY A 51 -19.64 -1.35 -20.49
C GLY A 51 -20.34 -1.87 -19.24
N GLY A 52 -20.72 -1.00 -18.29
CA GLY A 52 -21.56 -1.37 -17.14
C GLY A 52 -20.82 -2.12 -16.02
N GLY A 53 -19.49 -2.10 -16.03
CA GLY A 53 -18.66 -2.59 -14.93
C GLY A 53 -18.51 -1.59 -13.79
N HIS A 54 -17.99 -2.05 -12.66
CA HIS A 54 -17.58 -1.19 -11.55
C HIS A 54 -16.06 -0.97 -11.58
N GLY A 55 -15.64 0.29 -11.69
CA GLY A 55 -14.24 0.70 -11.57
C GLY A 55 -13.97 1.38 -10.23
N ALA A 56 -12.79 1.14 -9.68
CA ALA A 56 -12.28 1.84 -8.50
C ALA A 56 -10.83 2.26 -8.70
N GLU A 57 -10.51 3.48 -8.29
CA GLU A 57 -9.16 4.00 -8.22
C GLU A 57 -8.76 4.17 -6.75
N VAL A 58 -7.60 3.65 -6.39
CA VAL A 58 -6.95 3.95 -5.11
C VAL A 58 -5.79 4.90 -5.36
N SER A 59 -5.85 6.06 -4.72
CA SER A 59 -4.79 7.08 -4.78
C SER A 59 -4.15 7.26 -3.41
N PHE A 60 -2.83 7.30 -3.39
CA PHE A 60 -2.03 7.60 -2.21
C PHE A 60 -1.30 8.92 -2.39
N ARG A 61 -1.66 9.90 -1.56
CA ARG A 61 -1.03 11.22 -1.52
C ARG A 61 -0.45 11.47 -0.14
N PRO A 62 0.88 11.39 0.04
CA PRO A 62 1.48 11.71 1.33
C PRO A 62 1.28 13.19 1.65
N LEU A 63 0.65 13.48 2.79
CA LEU A 63 0.55 14.85 3.30
C LEU A 63 1.94 15.25 3.80
N ARG A 64 2.62 16.13 3.05
CA ARG A 64 3.96 16.61 3.37
C ARG A 64 3.93 17.30 4.74
N GLU A 65 4.68 16.78 5.71
CA GLU A 65 4.96 17.53 6.94
C GLU A 65 6.45 17.76 7.19
N SER A 66 7.38 17.07 6.53
CA SER A 66 8.81 17.41 6.66
C SER A 66 9.63 16.87 5.49
N GLY A 67 10.64 17.64 5.08
CA GLY A 67 11.34 17.62 3.78
C GLY A 67 12.07 16.34 3.34
N VAL A 68 11.90 15.21 4.02
CA VAL A 68 12.54 13.93 3.66
C VAL A 68 11.82 13.19 2.52
N LEU A 69 10.53 13.45 2.32
CA LEU A 69 9.71 12.82 1.25
C LEU A 69 9.28 13.83 0.17
N ALA A 70 10.05 14.91 -0.02
CA ALA A 70 9.74 15.97 -0.98
C ALA A 70 9.75 15.55 -2.46
N GLY A 71 9.96 14.26 -2.76
CA GLY A 71 9.90 13.68 -4.11
C GLY A 71 9.05 12.42 -4.21
N LEU A 72 8.27 12.05 -3.18
CA LEU A 72 7.37 10.92 -3.31
C LEU A 72 6.20 11.32 -4.23
N GLU A 73 6.14 10.70 -5.39
CA GLU A 73 5.05 10.89 -6.35
C GLU A 73 3.73 10.37 -5.76
N THR A 74 2.62 10.95 -6.22
CA THR A 74 1.29 10.44 -5.87
C THR A 74 1.10 9.13 -6.63
N PHE A 75 0.86 8.03 -5.93
CA PHE A 75 0.58 6.75 -6.57
C PHE A 75 -0.91 6.62 -6.80
N SER A 76 -1.33 6.21 -8.00
CA SER A 76 -2.72 5.91 -8.30
C SER A 76 -2.80 4.60 -9.03
N PHE A 77 -3.69 3.72 -8.56
CA PHE A 77 -3.87 2.38 -9.12
C PHE A 77 -5.35 2.13 -9.35
N ASN A 78 -5.66 1.54 -10.50
CA ASN A 78 -7.03 1.23 -10.89
C ASN A 78 -7.30 -0.27 -10.74
N GLY A 79 -8.54 -0.58 -10.39
CA GLY A 79 -9.08 -1.92 -10.32
C GLY A 79 -10.51 -1.94 -10.87
N SER A 80 -10.88 -3.06 -11.47
CA SER A 80 -12.18 -3.23 -12.09
C SER A 80 -12.79 -4.55 -11.69
N SER A 81 -14.11 -4.57 -11.49
CA SER A 81 -14.87 -5.78 -11.22
C SER A 81 -16.28 -5.67 -11.81
N THR A 82 -16.81 -6.79 -12.26
CA THR A 82 -18.19 -6.90 -12.77
C THR A 82 -19.19 -7.19 -11.64
N GLU A 83 -18.72 -7.62 -10.48
CA GLU A 83 -19.61 -8.14 -9.42
C GLU A 83 -20.16 -7.02 -8.53
N SER A 84 -19.27 -6.12 -8.08
CA SER A 84 -19.64 -5.02 -7.19
C SER A 84 -18.54 -3.98 -7.08
N MET A 85 -18.92 -2.78 -6.65
CA MET A 85 -17.99 -1.70 -6.31
C MET A 85 -16.97 -2.12 -5.24
N LYS A 86 -17.38 -2.91 -4.24
CA LYS A 86 -16.49 -3.41 -3.18
C LYS A 86 -15.41 -4.34 -3.74
N SER A 87 -15.79 -5.21 -4.68
CA SER A 87 -14.87 -6.11 -5.39
C SER A 87 -13.89 -5.30 -6.25
N ALA A 88 -14.35 -4.23 -6.92
CA ALA A 88 -13.48 -3.32 -7.67
C ALA A 88 -12.45 -2.60 -6.79
N GLU A 89 -12.85 -2.08 -5.63
CA GLU A 89 -11.92 -1.46 -4.67
C GLU A 89 -10.89 -2.45 -4.13
N HIS A 90 -11.31 -3.71 -3.92
CA HIS A 90 -10.45 -4.78 -3.49
C HIS A 90 -9.41 -5.12 -4.57
N ALA A 91 -9.81 -5.18 -5.84
CA ALA A 91 -8.91 -5.34 -6.97
C ALA A 91 -7.94 -4.16 -7.10
N ALA A 92 -8.39 -2.93 -6.92
CA ALA A 92 -7.55 -1.74 -6.96
C ALA A 92 -6.48 -1.77 -5.85
N ALA A 93 -6.87 -2.16 -4.63
CA ALA A 93 -5.95 -2.30 -3.50
C ALA A 93 -4.92 -3.42 -3.73
N LYS A 94 -5.33 -4.55 -4.32
CA LYS A 94 -4.42 -5.64 -4.71
C LYS A 94 -3.39 -5.16 -5.73
N ASN A 95 -3.84 -4.52 -6.82
CA ASN A 95 -2.97 -3.97 -7.85
C ASN A 95 -1.97 -2.96 -7.26
N ALA A 96 -2.42 -2.15 -6.30
CA ALA A 96 -1.55 -1.21 -5.59
C ALA A 96 -0.46 -1.94 -4.79
N LEU A 97 -0.79 -3.01 -4.06
CA LEU A 97 0.18 -3.79 -3.30
C LEU A 97 1.24 -4.41 -4.23
N ASP A 98 0.82 -5.12 -5.28
CA ASP A 98 1.73 -5.74 -6.26
C ASP A 98 2.70 -4.70 -6.85
N ALA A 99 2.19 -3.54 -7.29
CA ALA A 99 3.01 -2.49 -7.86
C ALA A 99 3.96 -1.85 -6.84
N LEU A 100 3.52 -1.68 -5.59
CA LEU A 100 4.33 -1.12 -4.51
C LEU A 100 5.46 -2.07 -4.08
N GLU A 101 5.25 -3.38 -4.15
CA GLU A 101 6.29 -4.37 -3.88
C GLU A 101 7.41 -4.29 -4.93
N VAL A 102 7.04 -4.19 -6.22
CA VAL A 102 7.99 -3.99 -7.32
C VAL A 102 8.73 -2.65 -7.17
N TRP A 103 8.01 -1.58 -6.84
CA TRP A 103 8.60 -0.26 -6.61
C TRP A 103 9.58 -0.27 -5.45
N LYS A 104 9.23 -0.93 -4.35
CA LYS A 104 10.09 -1.08 -3.17
C LYS A 104 11.37 -1.84 -3.52
N ALA A 105 11.27 -2.94 -4.27
CA ALA A 105 12.43 -3.71 -4.72
C ALA A 105 13.37 -2.85 -5.57
N SER A 106 12.81 -2.02 -6.46
CA SER A 106 13.58 -1.10 -7.31
C SER A 106 14.31 -0.03 -6.50
N ARG A 107 13.70 0.52 -5.44
CA ARG A 107 14.36 1.49 -4.54
C ARG A 107 15.48 0.87 -3.71
N VAL A 108 15.32 -0.37 -3.27
CA VAL A 108 16.39 -1.09 -2.56
C VAL A 108 17.55 -1.37 -3.51
N ALA A 109 17.28 -1.79 -4.75
CA ALA A 109 18.31 -1.99 -5.76
C ALA A 109 19.04 -0.69 -6.14
N GLU A 110 18.32 0.44 -6.22
CA GLU A 110 18.89 1.76 -6.46
C GLU A 110 19.76 2.22 -5.28
N ALA A 111 19.31 2.03 -4.04
CA ALA A 111 20.08 2.35 -2.84
C ALA A 111 21.33 1.46 -2.67
N ALA A 112 21.28 0.23 -3.17
CA ALA A 112 22.40 -0.71 -3.14
C ALA A 112 23.36 -0.54 -4.34
N ARG A 113 23.06 0.33 -5.31
CA ARG A 113 24.02 0.63 -6.38
C ARG A 113 25.28 1.20 -5.74
N PRO A 114 26.46 0.58 -5.96
CA PRO A 114 27.70 1.18 -5.51
C PRO A 114 27.74 2.58 -6.10
N LEU A 115 27.99 3.58 -5.25
CA LEU A 115 28.26 4.94 -5.70
C LEU A 115 29.33 4.80 -6.78
N ARG A 116 28.96 5.01 -8.05
CA ARG A 116 29.94 5.02 -9.13
C ARG A 116 30.94 6.07 -8.70
N GLU A 117 32.15 5.63 -8.38
CA GLU A 117 33.21 6.55 -8.03
C GLU A 117 33.27 7.58 -9.16
N PRO A 118 33.14 8.87 -8.84
CA PRO A 118 33.23 9.89 -9.87
C PRO A 118 34.58 9.68 -10.56
N SER A 119 34.55 9.34 -11.85
CA SER A 119 35.76 9.07 -12.63
C SER A 119 36.53 10.38 -12.78
N TRP A 120 37.30 10.70 -11.75
CA TRP A 120 38.37 11.68 -11.75
C TRP A 120 39.68 10.96 -12.11
N PRO A 121 40.62 11.61 -12.81
CA PRO A 121 40.65 13.04 -13.12
C PRO A 121 40.02 13.41 -14.49
N PRO A 122 39.67 14.69 -14.71
CA PRO A 122 39.34 15.21 -16.03
C PRO A 122 40.55 15.09 -17.00
N PRO A 123 40.33 14.96 -18.32
CA PRO A 123 41.39 15.00 -19.30
C PRO A 123 42.08 16.38 -19.31
N CYS A 124 43.42 16.37 -19.40
CA CYS A 124 44.33 17.50 -19.30
C CYS A 124 44.10 18.61 -20.34
#